data_AF-K5WHW3-F1
#
_entry.id   AF-K5WHW3-F1
#
_cell.length_a   1.000
_cell.length_b   1.000
_cell.length_c   1.000
_cell.angle_alpha   90.00
_cell.angle_beta   90.00
_cell.angle_gamma   90.00
#
_symmetry.space_group_name_H-M   'P 1'
#
loop_
_entity.id
_entity.type
_entity.pdbx_description
1 polymer ?
#
loop_
_entity_poly.entity_id
_entity_poly.type
_entity_poly.pdbx_seq_one_letter_code
_entity_poly.pdbx_strand_id
1 'polypeptide(L)'
;MPPDNCASRQGLIAAENELEAGAEPVDETNPPGEHTTVCVKEEPMEDIMPTRNIGDELTDEQIRDALASIKNSDAKIKTDLMFSDRILYRRIQKIGLEIYPVEDSVNKYFLFSRYYFSNRYGGSFVATFPTMSEEKLKEHKINDWAFLSLEYNPHAPQVPGAPGLFYAPQVPGAPGLFYTPAGKARRSWTSRVFVRLDCGKWLYVGKYTFAPSDSLTPEEFVSQPDRIRRTWAKEIKAHSTWGSNILARVYFRRQYNGREPTKDELKEVSFNKAALNSVTEQEIVDAFSTGKEVFSVWSMKCIGHDAKWIAELIEDYPKWLEDREAQLKKKKKAKVGGKASNRRASKKAPKPSASAQQFSKAAEAGTKRKAEVLDSISSSEERERMHETLDDDDVEDIEDDDGVQLEVAKPIYVPKRTRQKIALEIRRRRRR
;
A
#
# COMPACT_ATOMS: atom_id res chain seq x y z
N MET A 1 32.14 36.52 -41.73
CA MET A 1 33.50 36.33 -41.23
C MET A 1 33.45 36.29 -39.70
N PRO A 2 34.14 35.34 -39.06
CA PRO A 2 33.77 34.71 -37.77
C PRO A 2 34.80 35.08 -36.67
N PRO A 3 35.01 34.36 -35.53
CA PRO A 3 35.14 32.89 -35.35
C PRO A 3 34.05 32.29 -34.43
N ASP A 4 33.54 31.08 -34.67
CA ASP A 4 34.13 29.74 -34.42
C ASP A 4 34.37 29.43 -32.94
N ASN A 5 33.55 28.53 -32.38
CA ASN A 5 34.12 27.36 -31.69
C ASN A 5 33.17 26.16 -31.69
N CYS A 6 33.56 25.18 -32.49
CA CYS A 6 33.04 23.83 -32.57
C CYS A 6 33.98 22.94 -31.75
N ALA A 7 33.47 22.21 -30.76
CA ALA A 7 34.19 21.11 -30.13
C ALA A 7 33.23 20.00 -29.72
N SER A 8 33.01 19.13 -30.69
CA SER A 8 32.72 17.70 -30.60
C SER A 8 33.01 17.02 -29.27
N ARG A 9 32.01 16.29 -28.74
CA ARG A 9 32.28 15.05 -28.00
C ARG A 9 31.17 14.02 -28.27
N GLN A 10 31.48 13.16 -29.24
CA GLN A 10 30.88 11.84 -29.43
C GLN A 10 31.36 10.89 -28.32
N GLY A 11 30.54 9.90 -28.01
CA GLY A 11 30.75 8.83 -27.04
C GLY A 11 29.38 8.30 -26.63
N LEU A 12 28.66 7.55 -27.46
CA LEU A 12 28.89 6.12 -27.75
C LEU A 12 29.22 5.34 -26.48
N ILE A 13 28.18 4.89 -25.77
CA ILE A 13 28.21 3.62 -25.02
C ILE A 13 26.90 2.91 -25.31
N ALA A 14 26.95 2.05 -26.31
CA ALA A 14 26.14 0.85 -26.36
C ALA A 14 26.64 -0.07 -25.23
N ALA A 15 25.73 -0.56 -24.39
CA ALA A 15 26.00 -1.69 -23.51
C ALA A 15 25.14 -2.84 -24.02
N GLU A 16 25.70 -3.56 -24.98
CA GLU A 16 25.29 -4.90 -25.35
C GLU A 16 25.61 -5.83 -24.17
N ASN A 17 24.60 -6.58 -23.72
CA ASN A 17 24.80 -7.69 -22.78
C ASN A 17 25.26 -8.90 -23.60
N GLU A 18 26.57 -9.07 -23.71
CA GLU A 18 27.15 -10.35 -24.12
C GLU A 18 27.10 -11.33 -22.95
N LEU A 19 26.34 -12.39 -23.17
CA LEU A 19 26.32 -13.61 -22.37
C LEU A 19 27.50 -14.47 -22.83
N GLU A 20 28.68 -14.24 -22.26
CA GLU A 20 29.81 -15.17 -22.41
C GLU A 20 29.65 -16.36 -21.45
N ALA A 21 29.37 -17.52 -22.04
CA ALA A 21 29.49 -18.81 -21.40
C ALA A 21 30.98 -19.17 -21.28
N GLY A 22 31.56 -18.90 -20.11
CA GLY A 22 32.87 -19.42 -19.71
C GLY A 22 32.77 -20.91 -19.41
N ALA A 23 33.09 -21.75 -20.40
CA ALA A 23 33.45 -23.14 -20.18
C ALA A 23 34.93 -23.19 -19.78
N GLU A 24 35.20 -23.54 -18.52
CA GLU A 24 36.57 -23.83 -18.08
C GLU A 24 37.03 -25.18 -18.62
N PRO A 25 38.29 -25.28 -19.10
CA PRO A 25 38.88 -26.56 -19.50
C PRO A 25 39.20 -27.40 -18.26
N VAL A 26 38.72 -28.65 -18.28
CA VAL A 26 39.03 -29.68 -17.28
C VAL A 26 40.48 -30.12 -17.48
N ASP A 27 41.33 -29.87 -16.48
CA ASP A 27 42.72 -30.30 -16.43
C ASP A 27 42.80 -31.77 -15.99
N GLU A 28 43.04 -32.67 -16.94
CA GLU A 28 43.32 -34.09 -16.71
C GLU A 28 44.80 -34.28 -16.34
N THR A 29 45.15 -34.16 -15.06
CA THR A 29 46.33 -34.85 -14.52
C THR A 29 46.18 -35.13 -13.01
N ASN A 30 45.67 -36.33 -12.66
CA ASN A 30 45.83 -36.88 -11.30
C ASN A 30 46.55 -38.24 -11.37
N PRO A 31 47.67 -38.43 -10.65
CA PRO A 31 48.37 -39.70 -10.56
C PRO A 31 47.61 -40.70 -9.64
N PRO A 32 47.85 -42.02 -9.80
CA PRO A 32 47.21 -43.05 -8.98
C PRO A 32 47.80 -43.04 -7.56
N GLY A 33 47.06 -42.44 -6.62
CA GLY A 33 47.36 -42.42 -5.19
C GLY A 33 46.82 -43.66 -4.45
N GLU A 34 47.66 -44.19 -3.58
CA GLU A 34 47.55 -45.42 -2.81
C GLU A 34 46.23 -45.63 -2.03
N HIS A 35 45.73 -46.86 -2.06
CA HIS A 35 44.65 -47.35 -1.20
C HIS A 35 45.12 -47.42 0.25
N THR A 36 44.87 -46.36 1.01
CA THR A 36 44.98 -46.39 2.48
C THR A 36 43.67 -46.96 3.05
N THR A 37 43.73 -48.18 3.60
CA THR A 37 42.60 -48.82 4.29
C THR A 37 42.43 -48.17 5.67
N VAL A 38 41.51 -47.21 5.76
CA VAL A 38 41.15 -46.58 7.05
C VAL A 38 40.12 -47.47 7.75
N CYS A 39 40.51 -48.08 8.87
CA CYS A 39 39.58 -48.72 9.81
C CYS A 39 38.69 -47.65 10.46
N VAL A 40 37.47 -47.52 9.95
CA VAL A 40 36.40 -46.71 10.55
C VAL A 40 35.96 -47.40 11.84
N LYS A 41 36.18 -46.73 12.98
CA LYS A 41 35.57 -47.11 14.26
C LYS A 41 34.06 -46.89 14.16
N GLU A 42 33.28 -47.91 14.46
CA GLU A 42 31.83 -47.79 14.62
C GLU A 42 31.52 -46.78 15.73
N GLU A 43 30.94 -45.65 15.34
CA GLU A 43 30.38 -44.69 16.28
C GLU A 43 29.12 -45.29 16.92
N PRO A 44 28.90 -45.06 18.23
CA PRO A 44 27.74 -45.58 18.93
C PRO A 44 26.46 -45.03 18.29
N MET A 45 25.54 -45.93 17.93
CA MET A 45 24.19 -45.58 17.48
C MET A 45 23.54 -44.63 18.49
N GLU A 46 23.49 -43.35 18.16
CA GLU A 46 22.66 -42.39 18.86
C GLU A 46 21.21 -42.85 18.73
N ASP A 47 20.52 -42.94 19.87
CA ASP A 47 19.10 -43.27 19.98
C ASP A 47 18.31 -42.48 18.94
N ILE A 48 17.76 -43.21 17.97
CA ILE A 48 16.88 -42.67 16.94
C ILE A 48 15.65 -42.11 17.65
N MET A 49 15.68 -40.80 17.90
CA MET A 49 14.53 -40.04 18.37
C MET A 49 13.35 -40.38 17.45
N PRO A 50 12.18 -40.76 18.00
CA PRO A 50 11.03 -41.12 17.18
C PRO A 50 10.71 -39.96 16.24
N THR A 51 10.88 -40.19 14.94
CA THR A 51 10.43 -39.28 13.89
C THR A 51 8.94 -39.10 14.07
N ARG A 52 8.54 -37.97 14.66
CA ARG A 52 7.13 -37.56 14.74
C ARG A 52 6.53 -37.71 13.35
N ASN A 53 5.48 -38.52 13.22
CA ASN A 53 4.73 -38.66 11.98
C ASN A 53 4.38 -37.25 11.48
N ILE A 54 4.91 -36.90 10.31
CA ILE A 54 4.74 -35.60 9.63
C ILE A 54 3.27 -35.41 9.14
N GLY A 55 2.35 -36.29 9.54
CA GLY A 55 1.00 -36.39 8.99
C GLY A 55 -0.14 -35.84 9.86
N ASP A 56 0.10 -35.47 11.12
CA ASP A 56 -0.99 -34.94 11.94
C ASP A 56 -1.19 -33.46 11.60
N GLU A 57 -2.11 -33.18 10.67
CA GLU A 57 -2.56 -31.82 10.41
C GLU A 57 -3.09 -31.20 11.71
N LEU A 58 -2.60 -30.00 12.05
CA LEU A 58 -3.10 -29.25 13.20
C LEU A 58 -4.61 -29.05 13.08
N THR A 59 -5.29 -29.18 14.23
CA THR A 59 -6.71 -28.88 14.32
C THR A 59 -6.94 -27.38 14.17
N ASP A 60 -8.13 -26.98 13.75
CA ASP A 60 -8.47 -25.55 13.62
C ASP A 60 -8.41 -24.80 14.96
N GLU A 61 -8.58 -25.52 16.07
CA GLU A 61 -8.42 -24.96 17.42
C GLU A 61 -6.94 -24.67 17.73
N GLN A 62 -6.03 -25.62 17.46
CA GLN A 62 -4.59 -25.40 17.60
C GLN A 62 -4.09 -24.26 16.72
N ILE A 63 -4.63 -24.14 15.50
CA ILE A 63 -4.33 -23.02 14.60
C ILE A 63 -4.80 -21.69 15.20
N ARG A 64 -6.02 -21.64 15.74
CA ARG A 64 -6.55 -20.42 16.39
C ARG A 64 -5.71 -20.01 17.59
N ASP A 65 -5.31 -20.97 18.43
CA ASP A 65 -4.48 -20.73 19.61
C ASP A 65 -3.09 -20.21 19.22
N ALA A 66 -2.48 -20.79 18.19
CA ALA A 66 -1.20 -20.32 17.67
C ALA A 66 -1.27 -18.89 17.10
N LEU A 67 -2.42 -18.51 16.54
CA LEU A 67 -2.65 -17.16 16.00
C LEU A 67 -3.16 -16.17 17.06
N ALA A 68 -3.56 -16.61 18.24
CA ALA A 68 -4.15 -15.74 19.27
C ALA A 68 -3.16 -14.67 19.75
N SER A 69 -1.87 -14.99 19.82
CA SER A 69 -0.83 -14.07 20.30
C SER A 69 -0.53 -12.90 19.35
N ILE A 70 -0.88 -13.02 18.07
CA ILE A 70 -0.62 -11.98 17.05
C ILE A 70 -1.84 -11.11 16.76
N LYS A 71 -3.00 -11.44 17.34
CA LYS A 71 -4.26 -10.70 17.19
C LYS A 71 -4.34 -9.58 18.24
N ASN A 72 -4.94 -8.45 17.87
CA ASN A 72 -5.20 -7.32 18.76
C ASN A 72 -6.70 -7.16 18.97
N SER A 73 -7.18 -7.30 20.21
CA SER A 73 -8.60 -7.20 20.54
C SER A 73 -9.19 -5.81 20.31
N ASP A 74 -8.36 -4.77 20.27
CA ASP A 74 -8.80 -3.39 20.09
C ASP A 74 -8.88 -2.98 18.61
N ALA A 75 -8.40 -3.83 17.70
CA ALA A 75 -8.39 -3.55 16.27
C ALA A 75 -9.79 -3.70 15.66
N LYS A 76 -10.26 -2.67 14.95
CA LYS A 76 -11.46 -2.77 14.11
C LYS A 76 -11.09 -3.45 12.80
N ILE A 77 -11.40 -4.75 12.71
CA ILE A 77 -11.11 -5.58 11.54
C ILE A 77 -12.41 -5.87 10.81
N LYS A 78 -12.37 -5.74 9.48
CA LYS A 78 -13.50 -6.12 8.63
C LYS A 78 -13.51 -7.64 8.44
N THR A 79 -14.29 -8.33 9.26
CA THR A 79 -14.33 -9.80 9.33
C THR A 79 -14.77 -10.47 8.03
N ASP A 80 -15.56 -9.78 7.21
CA ASP A 80 -16.01 -10.26 5.90
C ASP A 80 -14.97 -10.10 4.78
N LEU A 81 -13.75 -9.64 5.08
CA LEU A 81 -12.60 -9.72 4.18
C LEU A 81 -11.51 -10.68 4.68
N MET A 82 -11.71 -11.29 5.86
CA MET A 82 -10.74 -12.21 6.44
C MET A 82 -10.75 -13.56 5.73
N PHE A 83 -9.67 -13.88 5.04
CA PHE A 83 -9.38 -15.25 4.64
C PHE A 83 -9.24 -16.17 5.87
N SER A 84 -9.51 -17.47 5.69
CA SER A 84 -9.48 -18.47 6.77
C SER A 84 -8.17 -18.47 7.59
N ASP A 85 -8.27 -18.79 8.88
CA ASP A 85 -7.11 -18.90 9.77
C ASP A 85 -6.09 -19.95 9.27
N ARG A 86 -6.54 -21.00 8.56
CA ARG A 86 -5.67 -22.03 7.97
C ARG A 86 -4.78 -21.47 6.85
N ILE A 87 -5.32 -20.62 5.97
CA ILE A 87 -4.55 -19.89 4.94
C ILE A 87 -3.50 -18.99 5.59
N LEU A 88 -3.92 -18.25 6.62
CA LEU A 88 -3.05 -17.34 7.38
C LEU A 88 -1.90 -18.11 8.04
N TYR A 89 -2.23 -19.15 8.81
CA TYR A 89 -1.27 -19.96 9.55
C TYR A 89 -0.24 -20.61 8.64
N ARG A 90 -0.66 -21.28 7.56
CA ARG A 90 0.25 -21.94 6.62
C ARG A 90 1.29 -20.98 6.04
N ARG A 91 0.91 -19.72 5.79
CA ARG A 91 1.81 -18.70 5.23
C ARG A 91 2.70 -18.06 6.30
N ILE A 92 2.16 -17.74 7.48
CA ILE A 92 2.96 -17.18 8.59
C ILE A 92 3.95 -18.21 9.12
N GLN A 93 3.59 -19.49 9.21
CA GLN A 93 4.48 -20.54 9.69
C GLN A 93 5.77 -20.62 8.86
N LYS A 94 5.72 -20.35 7.55
CA LYS A 94 6.90 -20.33 6.67
C LYS A 94 7.91 -19.23 7.03
N ILE A 95 7.44 -18.12 7.62
CA ILE A 95 8.31 -17.01 8.04
C ILE A 95 8.61 -17.00 9.55
N GLY A 96 7.98 -17.89 10.33
CA GLY A 96 8.05 -17.92 11.78
C GLY A 96 6.90 -17.15 12.44
N LEU A 97 6.31 -17.75 13.47
CA LEU A 97 5.22 -17.19 14.28
C LEU A 97 5.72 -16.29 15.41
N GLU A 98 7.02 -16.35 15.71
CA GLU A 98 7.66 -15.58 16.76
C GLU A 98 7.49 -14.06 16.58
N ILE A 99 7.02 -13.41 17.64
CA ILE A 99 6.91 -11.96 17.73
C ILE A 99 8.31 -11.39 17.95
N TYR A 100 8.72 -10.43 17.11
CA TYR A 100 9.99 -9.74 17.28
C TYR A 100 10.02 -9.02 18.63
N PRO A 101 11.10 -9.14 19.44
CA PRO A 101 11.17 -8.54 20.76
C PRO A 101 11.22 -7.02 20.66
N VAL A 102 10.16 -6.36 21.15
CA VAL A 102 10.07 -4.88 21.21
C VAL A 102 10.42 -4.39 22.61
N GLU A 103 11.36 -3.45 22.70
CA GLU A 103 11.76 -2.84 23.97
C GLU A 103 10.58 -2.20 24.71
N ASP A 104 10.46 -2.48 26.01
CA ASP A 104 9.46 -1.84 26.89
C ASP A 104 9.84 -0.43 27.35
N SER A 105 10.99 0.08 26.88
CA SER A 105 11.48 1.43 27.17
C SER A 105 10.59 2.54 26.59
N VAL A 106 9.78 2.20 25.58
CA VAL A 106 8.90 3.12 24.85
C VAL A 106 7.45 2.63 24.90
N ASN A 107 6.48 3.56 24.86
CA ASN A 107 5.07 3.19 24.71
C ASN A 107 4.81 2.68 23.28
N LYS A 108 5.08 1.40 23.04
CA LYS A 108 4.89 0.72 21.74
C LYS A 108 3.44 0.67 21.26
N TYR A 109 2.46 1.02 22.11
CA TYR A 109 1.05 1.11 21.77
C TYR A 109 0.55 2.56 21.60
N PHE A 110 1.47 3.53 21.47
CA PHE A 110 1.08 4.90 21.18
C PHE A 110 0.44 5.01 19.80
N LEU A 111 -0.71 5.71 19.75
CA LEU A 111 -1.49 5.87 18.54
C LEU A 111 -1.27 7.28 17.97
N PHE A 112 -0.90 7.32 16.70
CA PHE A 112 -0.65 8.55 15.96
C PHE A 112 -1.79 8.85 14.99
N SER A 113 -1.96 10.13 14.66
CA SER A 113 -2.71 10.55 13.49
C SER A 113 -1.83 10.43 12.25
N ARG A 114 -2.36 9.89 11.14
CA ARG A 114 -1.59 9.83 9.88
C ARG A 114 -1.21 11.21 9.32
N TYR A 115 -2.00 12.24 9.62
CA TYR A 115 -1.68 13.62 9.30
C TYR A 115 -0.38 14.11 9.95
N TYR A 116 0.01 13.54 11.10
CA TYR A 116 1.29 13.88 11.73
C TYR A 116 2.46 13.50 10.83
N PHE A 117 2.43 12.28 10.29
CA PHE A 117 3.47 11.81 9.37
C PHE A 117 3.45 12.57 8.05
N SER A 118 2.27 12.81 7.48
CA SER A 118 2.16 13.58 6.23
C SER A 118 2.69 15.01 6.39
N ASN A 119 2.40 15.69 7.51
CA ASN A 119 2.93 17.02 7.77
C ASN A 119 4.45 17.03 8.02
N ARG A 120 4.97 16.04 8.77
CA ARG A 120 6.38 15.98 9.17
C ARG A 120 7.29 15.50 8.04
N TYR A 121 6.89 14.43 7.36
CA TYR A 121 7.69 13.70 6.37
C TYR A 121 7.20 13.89 4.93
N GLY A 122 6.05 14.54 4.72
CA GLY A 122 5.43 14.66 3.39
C GLY A 122 4.64 13.42 2.99
N GLY A 123 4.35 13.33 1.69
CA GLY A 123 3.65 12.19 1.10
C GLY A 123 2.14 12.16 1.36
N SER A 124 1.46 11.28 0.63
CA SER A 124 0.00 11.15 0.70
C SER A 124 -0.47 10.60 2.04
N PHE A 125 -1.51 11.24 2.61
CA PHE A 125 -2.20 10.76 3.81
C PHE A 125 -3.20 9.61 3.52
N VAL A 126 -3.38 9.23 2.24
CA VAL A 126 -4.29 8.15 1.81
C VAL A 126 -3.52 6.94 1.30
N ALA A 127 -2.48 7.12 0.49
CA ALA A 127 -1.78 6.04 -0.21
C ALA A 127 -1.15 4.99 0.72
N THR A 128 -1.39 3.70 0.51
CA THR A 128 -0.82 2.62 1.35
C THR A 128 0.70 2.68 1.46
N PHE A 129 1.39 3.00 0.36
CA PHE A 129 2.85 3.18 0.30
C PHE A 129 3.15 4.58 -0.25
N PRO A 130 3.12 5.63 0.59
CA PRO A 130 3.26 7.00 0.10
C PRO A 130 4.69 7.28 -0.37
N THR A 131 4.82 7.91 -1.53
CA THR A 131 6.09 8.48 -2.01
C THR A 131 6.32 9.84 -1.36
N MET A 132 7.52 10.05 -0.82
CA MET A 132 7.91 11.34 -0.25
C MET A 132 8.49 12.26 -1.33
N SER A 133 8.28 13.57 -1.19
CA SER A 133 8.86 14.55 -2.11
C SER A 133 10.39 14.58 -1.98
N GLU A 134 11.10 14.97 -3.04
CA GLU A 134 12.56 15.04 -3.01
C GLU A 134 13.09 15.99 -1.94
N GLU A 135 12.40 17.10 -1.70
CA GLU A 135 12.74 18.07 -0.66
C GLU A 135 12.71 17.42 0.73
N LYS A 136 11.62 16.72 1.05
CA LYS A 136 11.47 16.01 2.31
C LYS A 136 12.48 14.88 2.45
N LEU A 137 12.73 14.14 1.38
CA LEU A 137 13.75 13.10 1.37
C LEU A 137 15.17 13.65 1.61
N LYS A 138 15.50 14.83 1.08
CA LYS A 138 16.77 15.51 1.38
C LYS A 138 16.88 15.89 2.86
N GLU A 139 15.77 16.30 3.48
CA GLU A 139 15.69 16.67 4.90
C GLU A 139 15.90 15.47 5.84
N HIS A 140 15.08 14.41 5.71
CA HIS A 140 15.02 13.33 6.70
C HIS A 140 15.51 11.97 6.22
N LYS A 141 15.69 11.75 4.90
CA LYS A 141 16.24 10.51 4.31
C LYS A 141 15.43 9.24 4.61
N ILE A 142 14.10 9.33 4.78
CA ILE A 142 13.22 8.20 5.11
C ILE A 142 12.16 8.05 4.01
N ASN A 143 12.18 6.97 3.24
CA ASN A 143 11.22 6.76 2.13
C ASN A 143 10.52 5.39 2.17
N ASP A 144 10.53 4.73 3.31
CA ASP A 144 10.16 3.33 3.45
C ASP A 144 8.90 3.20 4.31
N TRP A 145 7.81 3.84 3.91
CA TRP A 145 6.56 3.86 4.69
C TRP A 145 5.51 2.89 4.15
N ALA A 146 4.78 2.25 5.06
CA ALA A 146 3.59 1.47 4.76
C ALA A 146 2.49 1.78 5.78
N PHE A 147 1.34 2.25 5.32
CA PHE A 147 0.15 2.57 6.12
C PHE A 147 -0.97 1.61 5.75
N LEU A 148 -1.05 0.47 6.46
CA LEU A 148 -2.00 -0.59 6.18
C LEU A 148 -3.29 -0.37 6.97
N SER A 149 -4.42 -0.24 6.28
CA SER A 149 -5.73 -0.29 6.95
C SER A 149 -6.13 -1.73 7.19
N LEU A 150 -6.46 -2.10 8.43
CA LEU A 150 -7.00 -3.43 8.77
C LEU A 150 -8.41 -3.65 8.21
N GLU A 151 -9.06 -2.60 7.71
CA GLU A 151 -10.30 -2.72 6.95
C GLU A 151 -10.09 -3.43 5.62
N TYR A 152 -8.94 -3.24 4.96
CA TYR A 152 -8.63 -3.83 3.65
C TYR A 152 -7.47 -4.84 3.70
N ASN A 153 -6.73 -4.87 4.81
CA ASN A 153 -5.60 -5.77 5.05
C ASN A 153 -5.77 -6.43 6.42
N PRO A 154 -6.80 -7.26 6.60
CA PRO A 154 -7.20 -7.73 7.94
C PRO A 154 -6.16 -8.64 8.61
N HIS A 155 -5.23 -9.17 7.82
CA HIS A 155 -4.15 -10.06 8.25
C HIS A 155 -2.79 -9.36 8.38
N ALA A 156 -2.74 -8.03 8.21
CA ALA A 156 -1.54 -7.26 8.50
C ALA A 156 -1.19 -7.34 10.02
N PRO A 157 0.07 -7.09 10.42
CA PRO A 157 0.46 -7.14 11.83
C PRO A 157 -0.40 -6.25 12.72
N GLN A 158 -1.01 -6.82 13.76
CA GLN A 158 -1.93 -6.08 14.64
C GLN A 158 -1.28 -5.66 15.98
N VAL A 159 -0.15 -6.27 16.29
CA VAL A 159 0.64 -6.08 17.51
C VAL A 159 2.08 -5.72 17.12
N PRO A 160 2.78 -4.82 17.83
CA PRO A 160 4.16 -4.50 17.53
C PRO A 160 5.05 -5.75 17.53
N GLY A 161 5.82 -5.94 16.46
CA GLY A 161 6.72 -7.09 16.28
C GLY A 161 6.08 -8.36 15.70
N ALA A 162 4.76 -8.46 15.66
CA ALA A 162 4.09 -9.67 15.20
C ALA A 162 4.20 -9.86 13.68
N PRO A 163 4.34 -11.09 13.16
CA PRO A 163 4.26 -11.34 11.72
C PRO A 163 2.85 -11.04 11.17
N GLY A 164 2.74 -10.92 9.85
CA GLY A 164 1.46 -10.74 9.18
C GLY A 164 1.53 -11.01 7.68
N LEU A 165 0.40 -10.80 7.00
CA LEU A 165 0.28 -10.93 5.56
C LEU A 165 -0.30 -9.66 4.96
N PHE A 166 0.14 -9.33 3.75
CA PHE A 166 -0.41 -8.27 2.92
C PHE A 166 -0.91 -8.87 1.61
N TYR A 167 -2.18 -8.63 1.27
CA TYR A 167 -2.83 -9.17 0.09
C TYR A 167 -2.94 -8.08 -0.97
N ALA A 168 -2.49 -8.38 -2.18
CA ALA A 168 -2.58 -7.48 -3.31
C ALA A 168 -3.19 -8.24 -4.50
N PRO A 169 -4.40 -7.89 -4.96
CA PRO A 169 -4.95 -8.52 -6.14
C PRO A 169 -4.14 -8.16 -7.40
N GLN A 170 -3.78 -9.17 -8.20
CA GLN A 170 -2.90 -9.09 -9.36
C GLN A 170 -3.27 -10.15 -10.43
N VAL A 171 -2.59 -10.07 -11.58
CA VAL A 171 -2.67 -11.08 -12.65
C VAL A 171 -1.84 -12.31 -12.27
N PRO A 172 -2.30 -13.53 -12.60
CA PRO A 172 -1.48 -14.73 -12.48
C PRO A 172 -0.16 -14.60 -13.24
N GLY A 173 0.93 -15.04 -12.63
CA GLY A 173 2.25 -15.01 -13.28
C GLY A 173 2.84 -13.60 -13.45
N ALA A 174 2.15 -12.53 -13.02
CA ALA A 174 2.83 -11.28 -12.73
C ALA A 174 3.91 -11.64 -11.70
N PRO A 175 5.21 -11.49 -12.03
CA PRO A 175 6.25 -11.81 -11.07
C PRO A 175 5.93 -10.90 -9.89
N GLY A 176 5.86 -11.47 -8.67
CA GLY A 176 5.49 -10.77 -7.44
C GLY A 176 6.45 -9.61 -7.20
N LEU A 177 6.26 -8.54 -7.96
CA LEU A 177 7.10 -7.40 -8.11
C LEU A 177 6.16 -6.27 -7.75
N PHE A 178 6.22 -5.91 -6.48
CA PHE A 178 5.79 -4.59 -6.14
C PHE A 178 6.77 -3.63 -6.80
N TYR A 179 6.23 -2.73 -7.60
CA TYR A 179 6.97 -1.54 -7.98
C TYR A 179 7.12 -0.72 -6.70
N THR A 180 8.36 -0.64 -6.22
CA THR A 180 8.68 0.30 -5.14
C THR A 180 8.32 1.73 -5.58
N PRO A 181 8.20 2.70 -4.66
CA PRO A 181 8.08 4.11 -5.01
C PRO A 181 9.13 4.59 -6.04
N ALA A 182 10.26 3.90 -6.14
CA ALA A 182 11.32 4.16 -7.11
C ALA A 182 11.14 3.45 -8.48
N GLY A 183 9.97 2.84 -8.75
CA GLY A 183 9.68 2.13 -9.99
C GLY A 183 10.48 0.83 -10.21
N LYS A 184 11.26 0.40 -9.22
CA LYS A 184 12.05 -0.82 -9.32
C LYS A 184 11.26 -2.00 -8.79
N ALA A 185 11.05 -2.96 -9.68
CA ALA A 185 10.65 -4.32 -9.36
C ALA A 185 11.61 -4.92 -8.32
N ARG A 186 11.08 -5.31 -7.15
CA ARG A 186 11.86 -6.02 -6.13
C ARG A 186 11.20 -7.31 -5.71
N ARG A 187 12.02 -8.35 -5.50
CA ARG A 187 11.60 -9.61 -4.87
C ARG A 187 11.33 -9.46 -3.38
N SER A 188 11.85 -8.43 -2.73
CA SER A 188 11.51 -8.09 -1.35
C SER A 188 11.85 -6.64 -1.09
N TRP A 189 11.18 -6.02 -0.11
CA TRP A 189 11.53 -4.69 0.35
C TRP A 189 11.30 -4.55 1.85
N THR A 190 11.84 -3.48 2.42
CA THR A 190 11.66 -3.16 3.84
C THR A 190 10.87 -1.87 3.97
N SER A 191 9.93 -1.83 4.92
CA SER A 191 9.19 -0.62 5.28
C SER A 191 8.94 -0.53 6.79
N ARG A 192 8.91 0.70 7.31
CA ARG A 192 8.25 1.09 8.55
C ARG A 192 6.74 0.95 8.37
N VAL A 193 6.13 0.04 9.12
CA VAL A 193 4.71 -0.29 9.00
C VAL A 193 3.91 0.37 10.12
N PHE A 194 2.85 1.04 9.72
CA PHE A 194 1.78 1.53 10.57
C PHE A 194 0.50 0.81 10.20
N VAL A 195 -0.27 0.41 11.20
CA VAL A 195 -1.60 -0.19 11.00
C VAL A 195 -2.69 0.70 11.59
N ARG A 196 -3.79 0.84 10.86
CA ARG A 196 -4.97 1.57 11.34
C ARG A 196 -5.78 0.66 12.24
N LEU A 197 -5.87 0.99 13.53
CA LEU A 197 -6.74 0.29 14.47
C LEU A 197 -8.17 0.85 14.46
N ASP A 198 -8.31 2.14 14.14
CA ASP A 198 -9.58 2.87 14.11
C ASP A 198 -9.43 4.14 13.24
N CYS A 199 -10.51 4.89 13.00
CA CYS A 199 -10.46 6.19 12.34
C CYS A 199 -9.46 7.14 13.00
N GLY A 200 -8.48 7.60 12.22
CA GLY A 200 -7.41 8.50 12.67
C GLY A 200 -6.42 7.90 13.67
N LYS A 201 -6.51 6.63 14.05
CA LYS A 201 -5.63 5.98 15.05
C LYS A 201 -4.72 4.95 14.40
N TRP A 202 -3.45 5.32 14.27
CA TRP A 202 -2.42 4.51 13.62
C TRP A 202 -1.37 4.05 14.62
N LEU A 203 -1.16 2.75 14.67
CA LEU A 203 -0.17 2.09 15.51
C LEU A 203 1.09 1.80 14.69
N TYR A 204 2.25 2.23 15.18
CA TYR A 204 3.52 1.75 14.63
C TYR A 204 3.77 0.31 15.10
N VAL A 205 3.94 -0.63 14.16
CA VAL A 205 4.12 -2.05 14.50
C VAL A 205 5.54 -2.56 14.27
N GLY A 206 6.44 -1.73 13.69
CA GLY A 206 7.85 -2.06 13.48
C GLY A 206 8.35 -1.80 12.05
N LYS A 207 9.58 -2.26 11.77
CA LYS A 207 10.19 -2.33 10.43
C LYS A 207 10.05 -3.77 9.93
N TYR A 208 9.46 -3.94 8.75
CA TYR A 208 9.13 -5.25 8.20
C TYR A 208 9.82 -5.46 6.87
N THR A 209 10.27 -6.69 6.64
CA THR A 209 10.55 -7.18 5.29
C THR A 209 9.28 -7.78 4.71
N PHE A 210 8.91 -7.32 3.53
CA PHE A 210 7.86 -7.88 2.68
C PHE A 210 8.53 -8.86 1.71
N ALA A 211 8.18 -10.13 1.83
CA ALA A 211 8.65 -11.19 0.94
C ALA A 211 7.45 -11.85 0.24
N PRO A 212 7.54 -12.18 -1.05
CA PRO A 212 6.47 -12.83 -1.77
C PRO A 212 6.24 -14.21 -1.15
N SER A 213 4.96 -14.54 -1.02
CA SER A 213 4.46 -15.85 -0.66
C SER A 213 3.66 -16.40 -1.82
N ASP A 214 3.30 -17.67 -1.74
CA ASP A 214 2.36 -18.28 -2.67
C ASP A 214 1.06 -17.46 -2.70
N SER A 215 0.69 -16.99 -3.89
CA SER A 215 -0.61 -16.38 -4.16
C SER A 215 -1.75 -17.29 -3.71
N LEU A 216 -2.92 -16.72 -3.46
CA LEU A 216 -4.10 -17.55 -3.22
C LEU A 216 -4.39 -18.39 -4.48
N THR A 217 -4.53 -19.70 -4.30
CA THR A 217 -4.97 -20.56 -5.38
C THR A 217 -6.46 -20.35 -5.65
N PRO A 218 -6.97 -20.73 -6.84
CA PRO A 218 -8.40 -20.69 -7.12
C PRO A 218 -9.21 -21.49 -6.09
N GLU A 219 -8.71 -22.65 -5.67
CA GLU A 219 -9.34 -23.51 -4.66
C GLU A 219 -9.36 -22.86 -3.28
N GLU A 220 -8.26 -22.21 -2.88
CA GLU A 220 -8.23 -21.44 -1.63
C GLU A 220 -9.24 -20.29 -1.67
N PHE A 221 -9.36 -19.57 -2.79
CA PHE A 221 -10.34 -18.51 -2.94
C PHE A 221 -11.79 -19.06 -2.94
N VAL A 222 -12.05 -20.14 -3.67
CA VAL A 222 -13.38 -20.79 -3.74
C VAL A 222 -13.80 -21.39 -2.40
N SER A 223 -12.84 -21.86 -1.60
CA SER A 223 -13.11 -22.39 -0.25
C SER A 223 -13.57 -21.31 0.75
N GLN A 224 -13.43 -20.03 0.42
CA GLN A 224 -13.91 -18.96 1.28
C GLN A 224 -15.44 -18.87 1.26
N PRO A 225 -16.08 -18.53 2.39
CA PRO A 225 -17.51 -18.24 2.44
C PRO A 225 -17.93 -17.25 1.34
N ASP A 226 -19.10 -17.47 0.74
CA ASP A 226 -19.58 -16.66 -0.40
C ASP A 226 -19.62 -15.16 -0.08
N ARG A 227 -19.99 -14.83 1.17
CA ARG A 227 -19.95 -13.47 1.69
C ARG A 227 -18.56 -12.83 1.54
N ILE A 228 -17.48 -13.55 1.89
CA ILE A 228 -16.12 -13.01 1.80
C ILE A 228 -15.72 -12.73 0.35
N ARG A 229 -16.01 -13.68 -0.56
CA ARG A 229 -15.70 -13.51 -1.99
C ARG A 229 -16.44 -12.31 -2.60
N ARG A 230 -17.73 -12.16 -2.28
CA ARG A 230 -18.55 -11.02 -2.71
C ARG A 230 -18.08 -9.70 -2.12
N THR A 231 -17.73 -9.65 -0.83
CA THR A 231 -17.19 -8.44 -0.21
C THR A 231 -15.90 -8.02 -0.92
N TRP A 232 -14.97 -8.94 -1.19
CA TRP A 232 -13.76 -8.63 -1.97
C TRP A 232 -14.08 -8.06 -3.36
N ALA A 233 -15.01 -8.68 -4.09
CA ALA A 233 -15.43 -8.19 -5.40
C ALA A 233 -16.05 -6.79 -5.33
N LYS A 234 -16.87 -6.52 -4.30
CA LYS A 234 -17.46 -5.22 -4.04
C LYS A 234 -16.39 -4.16 -3.75
N GLU A 235 -15.41 -4.46 -2.89
CA GLU A 235 -14.33 -3.51 -2.58
C GLU A 235 -13.44 -3.23 -3.81
N ILE A 236 -13.12 -4.25 -4.61
CA ILE A 236 -12.41 -4.08 -5.89
C ILE A 236 -13.19 -3.13 -6.80
N LYS A 237 -14.52 -3.31 -6.89
CA LYS A 237 -15.37 -2.47 -7.74
C LYS A 237 -15.48 -1.04 -7.21
N ALA A 238 -15.60 -0.87 -5.90
CA ALA A 238 -15.81 0.43 -5.26
C ALA A 238 -14.56 1.33 -5.32
N HIS A 239 -13.36 0.75 -5.32
CA HIS A 239 -12.12 1.51 -5.22
C HIS A 239 -11.32 1.53 -6.53
N SER A 240 -11.61 2.50 -7.38
CA SER A 240 -10.98 2.69 -8.69
C SER A 240 -9.44 2.81 -8.63
N THR A 241 -8.88 3.32 -7.54
CA THR A 241 -7.42 3.51 -7.41
C THR A 241 -6.62 2.20 -7.48
N TRP A 242 -7.13 1.11 -6.90
CA TRP A 242 -6.47 -0.20 -6.92
C TRP A 242 -7.25 -1.27 -7.67
N GLY A 243 -8.57 -1.09 -7.82
CA GLY A 243 -9.45 -1.99 -8.55
C GLY A 243 -9.49 -1.78 -10.06
N SER A 244 -9.22 -0.57 -10.57
CA SER A 244 -9.37 -0.23 -11.99
C SER A 244 -8.67 -1.19 -12.94
N ASN A 245 -7.42 -1.58 -12.63
CA ASN A 245 -6.67 -2.52 -13.44
C ASN A 245 -7.31 -3.92 -13.49
N ILE A 246 -7.92 -4.38 -12.39
CA ILE A 246 -8.63 -5.66 -12.33
C ILE A 246 -9.92 -5.55 -13.14
N LEU A 247 -10.70 -4.49 -12.92
CA LEU A 247 -11.94 -4.23 -13.64
C LEU A 247 -11.69 -4.14 -15.16
N ALA A 248 -10.65 -3.43 -15.58
CA ALA A 248 -10.29 -3.30 -16.99
C ALA A 248 -9.96 -4.66 -17.62
N ARG A 249 -9.21 -5.53 -16.94
CA ARG A 249 -8.93 -6.89 -17.43
C ARG A 249 -10.16 -7.78 -17.49
N VAL A 250 -10.99 -7.76 -16.44
CA VAL A 250 -12.24 -8.52 -16.41
C VAL A 250 -13.17 -8.08 -17.55
N TYR A 251 -13.35 -6.76 -17.71
CA TYR A 251 -14.08 -6.19 -18.83
C TYR A 251 -13.52 -6.66 -20.17
N PHE A 252 -12.20 -6.56 -20.35
CA PHE A 252 -11.55 -6.89 -21.61
C PHE A 252 -11.73 -8.36 -21.99
N ARG A 253 -11.45 -9.29 -21.06
CA ARG A 253 -11.65 -10.71 -21.30
C ARG A 253 -13.10 -11.04 -21.65
N ARG A 254 -14.08 -10.34 -21.08
CA ARG A 254 -15.49 -10.51 -21.45
C ARG A 254 -15.76 -10.07 -22.89
N GLN A 255 -15.23 -8.92 -23.31
CA GLN A 255 -15.47 -8.38 -24.66
C GLN A 255 -14.74 -9.15 -25.77
N TYR A 256 -13.57 -9.71 -25.46
CA TYR A 256 -12.68 -10.32 -26.46
C TYR A 256 -12.47 -11.82 -26.24
N ASN A 257 -13.55 -12.54 -25.90
CA ASN A 257 -13.60 -14.01 -25.82
C ASN A 257 -12.47 -14.64 -24.96
N GLY A 258 -12.12 -14.00 -23.86
CA GLY A 258 -11.12 -14.48 -22.90
C GLY A 258 -9.67 -14.11 -23.21
N ARG A 259 -9.39 -13.36 -24.28
CA ARG A 259 -8.03 -12.89 -24.60
C ARG A 259 -7.48 -11.95 -23.52
N GLU A 260 -6.20 -12.06 -23.19
CA GLU A 260 -5.50 -11.10 -22.33
C GLU A 260 -5.28 -9.75 -23.04
N PRO A 261 -5.50 -8.61 -22.36
CA PRO A 261 -5.20 -7.30 -22.91
C PRO A 261 -3.70 -7.05 -23.00
N THR A 262 -3.30 -6.30 -24.04
CA THR A 262 -1.99 -5.64 -24.09
C THR A 262 -1.94 -4.45 -23.11
N LYS A 263 -0.75 -3.89 -22.88
CA LYS A 263 -0.58 -2.73 -21.99
C LYS A 263 -1.36 -1.49 -22.47
N ASP A 264 -1.39 -1.26 -23.78
CA ASP A 264 -2.06 -0.10 -24.37
C ASP A 264 -3.59 -0.26 -24.32
N GLU A 265 -4.10 -1.46 -24.61
CA GLU A 265 -5.52 -1.78 -24.46
C GLU A 265 -5.98 -1.66 -23.00
N LEU A 266 -5.15 -2.12 -22.05
CA LEU A 266 -5.46 -1.98 -20.63
C LEU A 266 -5.51 -0.52 -20.21
N LYS A 267 -4.56 0.30 -20.70
CA LYS A 267 -4.52 1.74 -20.46
C LYS A 267 -5.78 2.40 -21.03
N GLU A 268 -6.17 2.11 -22.27
CA GLU A 268 -7.38 2.65 -22.89
C GLU A 268 -8.65 2.32 -22.08
N VAL A 269 -8.83 1.04 -21.70
CA VAL A 269 -9.99 0.61 -20.91
C VAL A 269 -9.98 1.22 -19.50
N SER A 270 -8.80 1.42 -18.89
CA SER A 270 -8.69 1.99 -17.54
C SER A 270 -9.21 3.43 -17.43
N PHE A 271 -9.25 4.19 -18.54
CA PHE A 271 -9.83 5.53 -18.59
C PHE A 271 -11.33 5.54 -18.91
N ASN A 272 -11.89 4.42 -19.34
CA ASN A 272 -13.31 4.31 -19.69
C ASN A 272 -14.15 3.93 -18.46
N LYS A 273 -14.59 4.94 -17.68
CA LYS A 273 -15.42 4.74 -16.48
C LYS A 273 -16.68 3.90 -16.75
N ALA A 274 -17.32 4.07 -17.91
CA ALA A 274 -18.52 3.31 -18.28
C ALA A 274 -18.21 1.82 -18.46
N ALA A 275 -17.07 1.50 -19.10
CA ALA A 275 -16.58 0.13 -19.23
C ALA A 275 -16.31 -0.50 -17.86
N LEU A 276 -15.59 0.19 -16.97
CA LEU A 276 -15.27 -0.32 -15.63
C LEU A 276 -16.54 -0.55 -14.79
N ASN A 277 -17.50 0.40 -14.82
CA ASN A 277 -18.75 0.29 -14.07
C ASN A 277 -19.66 -0.85 -14.55
N SER A 278 -19.54 -1.24 -15.83
CA SER A 278 -20.27 -2.36 -16.42
C SER A 278 -19.80 -3.74 -15.96
N VAL A 279 -18.66 -3.83 -15.27
CA VAL A 279 -18.17 -5.08 -14.68
C VAL A 279 -18.99 -5.39 -13.43
N THR A 280 -19.56 -6.58 -13.35
CA THR A 280 -20.36 -7.05 -12.21
C THR A 280 -19.47 -7.66 -11.14
N GLU A 281 -19.95 -7.66 -9.88
CA GLU A 281 -19.25 -8.34 -8.79
C GLU A 281 -19.08 -9.84 -9.06
N GLN A 282 -20.06 -10.47 -9.71
CA GLN A 282 -20.00 -11.90 -10.05
C GLN A 282 -18.88 -12.19 -11.06
N GLU A 283 -18.71 -11.36 -12.09
CA GLU A 283 -17.60 -11.52 -13.05
C GLU A 283 -16.23 -11.41 -12.38
N ILE A 284 -16.11 -10.56 -11.35
CA ILE A 284 -14.89 -10.46 -10.53
C ILE A 284 -14.69 -11.76 -9.75
N VAL A 285 -15.72 -12.23 -9.02
CA VAL A 285 -15.67 -13.51 -8.29
C VAL A 285 -15.29 -14.67 -9.20
N ASP A 286 -15.87 -14.75 -10.40
CA ASP A 286 -15.59 -15.79 -11.38
C ASP A 286 -14.15 -15.71 -11.90
N ALA A 287 -13.63 -14.50 -12.10
CA ALA A 287 -12.24 -14.30 -12.52
C ALA A 287 -11.23 -14.83 -11.49
N PHE A 288 -11.45 -14.57 -10.19
CA PHE A 288 -10.61 -15.15 -9.14
C PHE A 288 -10.84 -16.66 -8.96
N SER A 289 -12.09 -17.12 -9.03
CA SER A 289 -12.45 -18.53 -8.85
C SER A 289 -11.91 -19.43 -9.97
N THR A 290 -11.67 -18.87 -11.17
CA THR A 290 -11.07 -19.57 -12.31
C THR A 290 -9.57 -19.33 -12.44
N GLY A 291 -8.97 -18.56 -11.53
CA GLY A 291 -7.55 -18.22 -11.57
C GLY A 291 -7.13 -17.29 -12.69
N LYS A 292 -8.06 -16.54 -13.32
CA LYS A 292 -7.74 -15.45 -14.27
C LYS A 292 -7.25 -14.19 -13.54
N GLU A 293 -7.64 -14.06 -12.28
CA GLU A 293 -7.12 -13.10 -11.32
C GLU A 293 -6.67 -13.86 -10.06
N VAL A 294 -5.67 -13.35 -9.35
CA VAL A 294 -5.15 -13.97 -8.12
C VAL A 294 -4.87 -12.90 -7.06
N PHE A 295 -4.95 -13.28 -5.79
CA PHE A 295 -4.39 -12.46 -4.73
C PHE A 295 -2.93 -12.82 -4.55
N SER A 296 -2.02 -11.93 -4.94
CA SER A 296 -0.63 -12.02 -4.52
C SER A 296 -0.54 -11.82 -3.01
N VAL A 297 0.18 -12.72 -2.34
CA VAL A 297 0.35 -12.66 -0.89
C VAL A 297 1.78 -12.29 -0.57
N TRP A 298 1.96 -11.34 0.33
CA TRP A 298 3.24 -10.90 0.83
C TRP A 298 3.33 -11.25 2.31
N SER A 299 4.30 -12.08 2.66
CA SER A 299 4.64 -12.38 4.04
C SER A 299 5.42 -11.22 4.64
N MET A 300 4.99 -10.77 5.82
CA MET A 300 5.57 -9.65 6.53
C MET A 300 6.26 -10.16 7.80
N LYS A 301 7.59 -10.13 7.82
CA LYS A 301 8.39 -10.46 9.01
C LYS A 301 8.98 -9.20 9.62
N CYS A 302 8.77 -8.99 10.92
CA CYS A 302 9.38 -7.86 11.62
C CYS A 302 10.88 -8.12 11.77
N ILE A 303 11.70 -7.14 11.36
CA ILE A 303 13.16 -7.19 11.43
C ILE A 303 13.73 -6.15 12.40
N GLY A 304 12.87 -5.35 13.03
CA GLY A 304 13.30 -4.31 13.95
C GLY A 304 12.16 -3.45 14.46
N HIS A 305 12.37 -2.81 15.60
CA HIS A 305 11.46 -1.82 16.15
C HIS A 305 12.28 -0.64 16.69
N ASP A 306 12.18 0.52 16.06
CA ASP A 306 13.06 1.67 16.33
C ASP A 306 12.58 2.44 17.57
N ALA A 307 12.94 1.95 18.76
CA ALA A 307 12.41 2.46 20.03
C ALA A 307 12.82 3.92 20.28
N LYS A 308 14.05 4.30 19.95
CA LYS A 308 14.54 5.69 20.10
C LYS A 308 13.76 6.63 19.20
N TRP A 309 13.64 6.29 17.93
CA TRP A 309 12.87 7.09 16.98
C TRP A 309 11.41 7.23 17.39
N ILE A 310 10.75 6.16 17.85
CA ILE A 310 9.37 6.25 18.34
C ILE A 310 9.25 7.11 19.59
N ALA A 311 10.22 7.05 20.51
CA ALA A 311 10.23 7.91 21.68
C ALA A 311 10.29 9.39 21.29
N GLU A 312 11.12 9.76 20.31
CA GLU A 312 11.20 11.12 19.76
C GLU A 312 9.85 11.56 19.15
N LEU A 313 9.19 10.69 18.38
CA LEU A 313 7.88 10.99 17.81
C LEU A 313 6.81 11.19 18.89
N ILE A 314 6.82 10.37 19.93
CA ILE A 314 5.87 10.49 21.05
C ILE A 314 6.08 11.80 21.81
N GLU A 315 7.33 12.23 21.99
CA GLU A 315 7.66 13.49 22.65
C GLU A 315 7.22 14.72 21.82
N ASP A 316 7.37 14.67 20.50
CA ASP A 316 7.01 15.74 19.57
C ASP A 316 5.49 15.83 19.29
N TYR A 317 4.78 14.71 19.37
CA TYR A 317 3.38 14.60 18.95
C TYR A 317 2.40 15.58 19.67
N PRO A 318 2.47 15.79 21.00
CA PRO A 318 1.60 16.74 21.70
C PRO A 318 1.74 18.17 21.16
N LYS A 319 2.97 18.61 20.86
CA LYS A 319 3.23 19.94 20.31
C LYS A 319 2.57 20.10 18.94
N TRP A 320 2.70 19.09 18.09
CA TRP A 320 2.03 19.10 16.79
C TRP A 320 0.50 19.17 16.90
N LEU A 321 -0.10 18.50 17.90
CA LEU A 321 -1.54 18.59 18.14
C LEU A 321 -1.97 20.02 18.50
N GLU A 322 -1.24 20.68 19.41
CA GLU A 322 -1.50 22.07 19.80
C GLU A 322 -1.42 23.02 18.59
N ASP A 323 -0.38 22.87 17.77
CA ASP A 323 -0.19 23.65 16.55
C ASP A 323 -1.33 23.41 15.56
N ARG A 324 -1.73 22.16 15.35
CA ARG A 324 -2.84 21.80 14.46
C ARG A 324 -4.16 22.38 14.95
N GLU A 325 -4.46 22.30 16.24
CA GLU A 325 -5.67 22.91 16.81
C GLU A 325 -5.68 24.43 16.64
N ALA A 326 -4.54 25.09 16.87
CA ALA A 326 -4.41 26.53 16.68
C ALA A 326 -4.65 26.92 15.21
N GLN A 327 -4.14 26.14 14.25
CA GLN A 327 -4.38 26.33 12.82
C GLN A 327 -5.87 26.16 12.46
N LEU A 328 -6.53 25.12 12.99
CA LEU A 328 -7.96 24.89 12.76
C LEU A 328 -8.82 26.04 13.32
N LYS A 329 -8.50 26.53 14.52
CA LYS A 329 -9.17 27.69 15.14
C LYS A 329 -9.00 28.97 14.29
N LYS A 330 -7.81 29.20 13.73
CA LYS A 330 -7.55 30.34 12.81
C LYS A 330 -8.36 30.23 11.53
N LYS A 331 -8.41 29.05 10.89
CA LYS A 331 -9.22 28.81 9.68
C LYS A 331 -10.72 29.03 9.93
N LYS A 332 -11.25 28.56 11.07
CA LYS A 332 -12.66 28.80 11.45
C LYS A 332 -12.98 30.29 11.62
N LYS A 333 -12.11 31.07 12.26
CA LYS A 333 -12.30 32.53 12.40
C LYS A 333 -12.28 33.26 11.06
N ALA A 334 -11.37 32.89 10.15
CA ALA A 334 -11.29 33.49 8.82
C ALA A 334 -12.57 33.26 8.00
N LYS A 335 -13.17 32.06 8.08
CA LYS A 335 -14.41 31.72 7.37
C LYS A 335 -15.63 32.51 7.87
N VAL A 336 -15.70 32.82 9.16
CA VAL A 336 -16.80 33.62 9.76
C VAL A 336 -16.67 35.12 9.39
N GLY A 337 -15.45 35.66 9.36
CA GLY A 337 -15.21 37.06 9.00
C GLY A 337 -15.46 37.40 7.52
N GLY A 338 -15.19 36.47 6.61
CA GLY A 338 -15.27 36.70 5.15
C GLY A 338 -16.71 36.86 4.59
N LYS A 339 -17.74 36.32 5.25
CA LYS A 339 -19.13 36.40 4.75
C LYS A 339 -19.81 37.74 5.00
N ALA A 340 -19.30 38.59 5.89
CA ALA A 340 -19.93 39.87 6.21
C ALA A 340 -19.59 41.00 5.23
N SER A 341 -18.47 40.91 4.49
CA SER A 341 -17.97 42.02 3.68
C SER A 341 -18.55 42.11 2.26
N ASN A 342 -19.04 41.01 1.67
CA ASN A 342 -19.39 40.99 0.24
C ASN A 342 -20.86 41.32 -0.09
N ARG A 343 -21.67 41.69 0.91
CA ARG A 343 -23.10 42.01 0.69
C ARG A 343 -23.41 43.47 0.33
N ARG A 344 -22.41 44.35 0.17
CA ARG A 344 -22.63 45.80 0.00
C ARG A 344 -22.37 46.40 -1.39
N ALA A 345 -21.92 45.62 -2.39
CA ALA A 345 -21.54 46.18 -3.70
C ALA A 345 -22.45 45.80 -4.89
N SER A 346 -23.52 45.01 -4.72
CA SER A 346 -24.49 44.77 -5.81
C SER A 346 -25.59 45.84 -5.83
N LYS A 347 -25.23 47.11 -6.04
CA LYS A 347 -26.19 48.15 -6.43
C LYS A 347 -26.13 48.34 -7.94
N LYS A 348 -27.21 47.89 -8.61
CA LYS A 348 -27.74 48.37 -9.90
C LYS A 348 -26.77 48.47 -11.08
N ALA A 349 -26.69 47.39 -11.87
CA ALA A 349 -26.61 47.54 -13.32
C ALA A 349 -28.05 47.58 -13.90
N PRO A 350 -28.41 48.56 -14.73
CA PRO A 350 -29.75 48.67 -15.32
C PRO A 350 -29.99 47.60 -16.39
N LYS A 351 -31.18 46.98 -16.37
CA LYS A 351 -31.69 46.07 -17.40
C LYS A 351 -32.04 46.85 -18.68
N PRO A 352 -31.55 46.47 -19.88
CA PRO A 352 -32.16 46.90 -21.13
C PRO A 352 -33.50 46.17 -21.34
N SER A 353 -34.50 46.95 -21.73
CA SER A 353 -35.90 46.57 -21.89
C SER A 353 -36.19 45.74 -23.14
N ALA A 354 -37.29 45.02 -23.06
CA ALA A 354 -37.84 44.10 -24.06
C ALA A 354 -38.17 44.74 -25.41
N SER A 355 -38.00 43.94 -26.46
CA SER A 355 -38.75 44.04 -27.72
C SER A 355 -39.12 42.62 -28.14
N ALA A 356 -40.42 42.42 -28.35
CA ALA A 356 -41.05 41.17 -28.74
C ALA A 356 -41.06 41.02 -30.26
N GLN A 357 -40.97 39.79 -30.78
CA GLN A 357 -41.79 39.34 -31.91
C GLN A 357 -41.67 37.83 -32.14
N GLN A 358 -42.84 37.17 -32.14
CA GLN A 358 -43.10 35.89 -32.78
C GLN A 358 -42.86 36.01 -34.29
N PHE A 359 -42.41 34.93 -34.97
CA PHE A 359 -43.06 34.36 -36.17
C PHE A 359 -42.29 33.13 -36.75
N SER A 360 -43.09 32.10 -37.06
CA SER A 360 -43.01 31.07 -38.13
C SER A 360 -41.69 30.42 -38.61
N LYS A 361 -41.73 29.07 -38.58
CA LYS A 361 -41.55 28.11 -39.69
C LYS A 361 -40.63 28.45 -40.91
N ALA A 362 -39.80 27.44 -41.19
CA ALA A 362 -39.47 26.84 -42.50
C ALA A 362 -38.13 27.17 -43.20
N ALA A 363 -37.59 26.08 -43.77
CA ALA A 363 -36.73 25.94 -44.95
C ALA A 363 -35.20 26.16 -44.84
N GLU A 364 -34.51 25.03 -45.00
CA GLU A 364 -33.49 24.73 -46.03
C GLU A 364 -32.11 25.42 -46.10
N ALA A 365 -31.14 24.53 -46.38
CA ALA A 365 -29.97 24.68 -47.26
C ALA A 365 -28.69 25.36 -46.75
N GLY A 366 -27.64 24.52 -46.63
CA GLY A 366 -26.26 24.75 -47.07
C GLY A 366 -25.47 25.85 -46.35
N THR A 367 -24.21 25.66 -45.95
CA THR A 367 -23.10 25.45 -46.88
C THR A 367 -21.78 25.38 -46.10
N LYS A 368 -21.02 24.31 -46.37
CA LYS A 368 -19.55 24.15 -46.52
C LYS A 368 -18.53 25.04 -45.77
N ARG A 369 -17.39 24.36 -45.50
CA ARG A 369 -15.96 24.79 -45.34
C ARG A 369 -15.50 24.83 -43.88
N LYS A 370 -14.32 24.35 -43.47
CA LYS A 370 -13.12 23.70 -44.04
C LYS A 370 -12.40 23.15 -42.78
N ALA A 371 -12.06 21.87 -42.64
CA ALA A 371 -10.88 21.17 -43.19
C ALA A 371 -9.53 21.84 -42.88
N GLU A 372 -8.76 21.13 -42.03
CA GLU A 372 -7.29 21.05 -41.89
C GLU A 372 -6.50 22.26 -41.40
N VAL A 373 -5.77 22.09 -40.29
CA VAL A 373 -4.30 21.87 -40.31
C VAL A 373 -3.92 21.01 -39.10
N LEU A 374 -3.47 19.79 -39.38
CA LEU A 374 -2.62 18.98 -38.52
C LEU A 374 -1.21 19.55 -38.65
N ASP A 375 -0.56 19.88 -37.54
CA ASP A 375 0.90 19.85 -37.52
C ASP A 375 1.45 19.39 -36.17
N SER A 376 2.44 18.53 -36.33
CA SER A 376 3.42 17.97 -35.41
C SER A 376 3.56 18.58 -34.01
N ILE A 377 3.40 17.75 -32.98
CA ILE A 377 4.03 17.99 -31.68
C ILE A 377 4.99 16.84 -31.38
N SER A 378 6.24 17.25 -31.28
CA SER A 378 7.46 16.51 -31.00
C SER A 378 7.47 15.96 -29.58
N SER A 379 7.88 14.69 -29.45
CA SER A 379 8.07 13.98 -28.20
C SER A 379 9.34 14.44 -27.49
N SER A 380 9.22 15.12 -26.34
CA SER A 380 10.22 15.07 -25.25
C SER A 380 9.80 15.80 -23.96
N GLU A 381 8.75 16.63 -23.96
CA GLU A 381 8.33 17.40 -22.79
C GLU A 381 7.13 16.79 -22.01
N GLU A 382 6.57 15.66 -22.45
CA GLU A 382 5.35 15.08 -21.86
C GLU A 382 5.58 14.20 -20.62
N ARG A 383 6.81 14.13 -20.10
CA ARG A 383 7.14 13.31 -18.91
C ARG A 383 7.04 14.05 -17.58
N GLU A 384 6.91 15.38 -17.58
CA GLU A 384 6.71 16.19 -16.37
C GLU A 384 5.26 16.63 -16.12
N ARG A 385 4.34 16.38 -17.06
CA ARG A 385 2.90 16.73 -16.91
C ARG A 385 2.01 15.65 -16.29
N MET A 386 2.56 14.48 -15.95
CA MET A 386 1.76 13.36 -15.40
C MET A 386 1.48 13.44 -13.88
N HIS A 387 1.82 14.53 -13.19
CA HIS A 387 1.67 14.62 -11.74
C HIS A 387 0.68 15.70 -11.23
N GLU A 388 -0.08 16.37 -12.10
CA GLU A 388 -0.91 17.52 -11.67
C GLU A 388 -2.34 17.58 -12.24
N THR A 389 -2.91 16.47 -12.68
CA THR A 389 -4.36 16.40 -12.98
C THR A 389 -4.94 15.11 -12.41
N LEU A 390 -4.92 14.99 -11.08
CA LEU A 390 -5.98 14.25 -10.41
C LEU A 390 -7.05 15.30 -10.13
N ASP A 391 -8.12 15.27 -10.93
CA ASP A 391 -9.29 16.09 -10.72
C ASP A 391 -9.81 15.84 -9.29
N ASP A 392 -9.83 16.90 -8.48
CA ASP A 392 -10.40 16.94 -7.13
C ASP A 392 -11.93 16.71 -7.11
N ASP A 393 -12.54 16.42 -8.26
CA ASP A 393 -14.00 16.41 -8.47
C ASP A 393 -14.67 15.04 -8.22
N ASP A 394 -13.91 13.98 -7.90
CA ASP A 394 -14.47 12.66 -7.53
C ASP A 394 -14.00 12.18 -6.13
N VAL A 395 -13.59 13.11 -5.26
CA VAL A 395 -13.82 12.89 -3.83
C VAL A 395 -15.31 13.17 -3.65
N GLU A 396 -16.15 12.15 -3.90
CA GLU A 396 -17.49 12.13 -3.32
C GLU A 396 -17.33 12.63 -1.89
N ASP A 397 -18.20 13.57 -1.49
CA ASP A 397 -18.31 14.08 -0.14
C ASP A 397 -18.26 12.88 0.84
N ILE A 398 -17.05 12.49 1.23
CA ILE A 398 -16.74 12.19 2.60
C ILE A 398 -17.03 13.53 3.21
N GLU A 399 -18.30 13.75 3.52
CA GLU A 399 -18.70 14.72 4.50
C GLU A 399 -17.64 14.57 5.57
N ASP A 400 -16.89 15.65 5.78
CA ASP A 400 -16.15 15.87 6.99
C ASP A 400 -17.17 15.66 8.13
N ASP A 401 -17.47 14.40 8.46
CA ASP A 401 -17.94 13.92 9.76
C ASP A 401 -16.76 14.04 10.73
N ASP A 402 -16.07 15.17 10.63
CA ASP A 402 -15.31 15.90 11.63
C ASP A 402 -16.27 16.46 12.70
N GLY A 403 -17.58 16.20 12.56
CA GLY A 403 -18.54 16.10 13.64
C GLY A 403 -18.24 14.94 14.61
N VAL A 404 -17.37 14.00 14.25
CA VAL A 404 -16.54 13.32 15.24
C VAL A 404 -15.68 14.41 15.86
N GLN A 405 -16.17 14.98 16.96
CA GLN A 405 -15.28 15.49 17.99
C GLN A 405 -14.16 14.45 18.04
N LEU A 406 -12.94 14.84 17.66
CA LEU A 406 -11.77 14.22 18.25
C LEU A 406 -12.03 14.41 19.75
N GLU A 407 -12.78 13.49 20.35
CA GLU A 407 -12.53 13.06 21.69
C GLU A 407 -11.06 12.69 21.58
N VAL A 408 -10.22 13.69 21.89
CA VAL A 408 -8.81 13.53 22.19
C VAL A 408 -8.80 12.25 22.96
N ALA A 409 -8.38 11.15 22.31
CA ALA A 409 -8.60 9.82 22.83
C ALA A 409 -8.15 9.90 24.26
N LYS A 410 -9.10 9.85 25.23
CA LYS A 410 -8.83 10.26 26.61
C LYS A 410 -7.58 9.47 26.95
N PRO A 411 -6.42 10.12 27.18
CA PRO A 411 -5.15 9.42 27.21
C PRO A 411 -5.37 8.26 28.16
N ILE A 412 -5.20 7.01 27.67
CA ILE A 412 -5.58 5.79 28.39
C ILE A 412 -5.30 6.06 29.84
N TYR A 413 -6.36 6.17 30.66
CA TYR A 413 -6.21 6.72 32.00
C TYR A 413 -5.37 5.73 32.78
N VAL A 414 -4.06 5.97 32.79
CA VAL A 414 -3.11 5.29 33.65
C VAL A 414 -3.39 5.88 35.03
N PRO A 415 -3.96 5.12 35.98
CA PRO A 415 -4.31 5.64 37.30
C PRO A 415 -3.12 6.35 37.92
N LYS A 416 -3.37 7.43 38.67
CA LYS A 416 -2.30 8.26 39.27
C LYS A 416 -1.26 7.41 40.03
N ARG A 417 -1.71 6.32 40.67
CA ARG A 417 -0.85 5.33 41.34
C ARG A 417 0.09 4.60 40.37
N THR A 418 -0.38 4.22 39.19
CA THR A 418 0.42 3.55 38.15
C THR A 418 1.45 4.49 37.55
N ARG A 419 1.09 5.77 37.30
CA ARG A 419 2.05 6.80 36.86
C ARG A 419 3.16 7.05 37.89
N GLN A 420 2.79 7.11 39.17
CA GLN A 420 3.75 7.27 40.27
C GLN A 420 4.67 6.04 40.40
N LYS A 421 4.15 4.82 40.25
CA LYS A 421 4.97 3.60 40.25
C LYS A 421 5.96 3.57 39.10
N ILE A 422 5.52 3.88 37.88
CA ILE A 422 6.40 3.93 36.69
C ILE A 422 7.48 5.00 36.87
N ALA A 423 7.12 6.20 37.33
CA ALA A 423 8.10 7.27 37.58
C ALA A 423 9.11 6.92 38.69
N LEU A 424 8.66 6.22 39.74
CA LEU A 424 9.53 5.75 40.83
C LEU A 424 10.51 4.67 40.34
N GLU A 425 10.03 3.76 39.49
CA GLU A 425 10.84 2.68 38.91
C GLU A 425 11.90 3.21 37.94
N ILE A 426 11.54 4.19 37.10
CA ILE A 426 12.50 4.91 36.23
C ILE A 426 13.57 5.61 37.08
N ARG A 427 13.19 6.27 38.18
CA ARG A 427 14.16 6.92 39.09
C ARG A 427 15.06 5.91 39.79
N ARG A 428 14.56 4.73 40.16
CA ARG A 428 15.37 3.65 40.74
C ARG A 428 16.38 3.10 39.74
N ARG A 429 15.97 2.90 38.49
CA ARG A 429 16.87 2.44 37.41
C ARG A 429 17.94 3.45 37.03
N ARG A 430 17.71 4.76 37.21
CA ARG A 430 18.72 5.81 36.97
C ARG A 430 19.73 5.99 38.12
N ARG A 431 19.49 5.40 39.29
CA ARG A 431 20.38 5.48 40.47
C ARG A 431 21.24 4.23 40.67
N ARG A 432 20.93 3.16 39.94
CA ARG A 432 21.78 1.99 39.77
C ARG A 432 22.58 2.19 38.50
#